data_AF-A0AAP5I2Y1-F1
#
_entry.id   AF-A0AAP5I2Y1-F1
#
_cell.length_a   1.000
_cell.length_b   1.000
_cell.length_c   1.000
_cell.angle_alpha   90.00
_cell.angle_beta   90.00
_cell.angle_gamma   90.00
#
_symmetry.space_group_name_H-M   'P 1'
#
loop_
_entity.id
_entity.type
_entity.pdbx_description
1 polymer ?
#
loop_
_entity_poly.entity_id
_entity_poly.type
_entity_poly.pdbx_seq_one_letter_code
_entity_poly.pdbx_strand_id
1 'polypeptide(L)'
;MKIAIAQLNPTIGDLPKNAKHILDAAHQAVAKGARLLLTPELSLCGYPPRDLLLNPGFVKSMDIVLRQLASDLPPNIAVLVGTVEENLKVHVNGGKPLFNSIALLEKGSVQRFFHKRLLPTYDVFDENRYFEPGFQANYFTLDNLNIGVTVCEDLWNDEEFWGKRSYASNPIADLAILGVDVTVNLSASPYTFGKQRFREKMLKHGAIRFHQPIIYANQVGGNDDLIFDGSSFALNRQGEIVCRLHAFETDLQIVEFNEAKQDVQMGYLAPGYESEDEEIWHALVLGLRDYTRKCGFSKVVLGLSGGVDSSLVAAIATAALGKENVLGVLMPSPHSSAHSISDALALAKNLGIKTTTIPIGELMQDYDKTLGELFAGTEFGLTEENLQSRIRGNLLMAISNKFGYLLVSTGNKSEMAVGYCTLYGDMNGGLAVIADVPKTRVYSICHWLNNHSQAVPTEIIPENVITKAPSAELRPGQVDQDSLPPYDILDDILQRLINDYQSATQIIAAGHDQAVVDRVIKMVARAEFKRRQAPPGLKITDRAFGTGWRMPIASNWVAVNSTYQQKNFPTASLVSRDGRY
;
A
#
# COMPACT_ATOMS: atom_id res chain seq x y z
N MET A 1 -9.89 23.93 -24.41
CA MET A 1 -10.82 23.32 -23.43
C MET A 1 -10.16 23.19 -22.04
N LYS A 2 -10.87 23.47 -20.94
CA LYS A 2 -10.38 23.23 -19.56
C LYS A 2 -10.86 21.88 -19.02
N ILE A 3 -9.93 21.08 -18.52
CA ILE A 3 -10.15 19.72 -17.98
C ILE A 3 -9.75 19.74 -16.51
N ALA A 4 -10.66 19.36 -15.62
CA ALA A 4 -10.42 19.26 -14.19
C ALA A 4 -9.99 17.85 -13.80
N ILE A 5 -8.96 17.74 -12.96
CA ILE A 5 -8.55 16.50 -12.31
C ILE A 5 -9.06 16.56 -10.87
N ALA A 6 -10.01 15.69 -10.51
CA ALA A 6 -10.42 15.50 -9.11
C ALA A 6 -9.68 14.31 -8.51
N GLN A 7 -8.72 14.60 -7.64
CA GLN A 7 -8.02 13.61 -6.84
C GLN A 7 -8.82 13.33 -5.58
N LEU A 8 -9.58 12.23 -5.60
CA LEU A 8 -10.58 11.90 -4.58
C LEU A 8 -10.12 10.78 -3.65
N ASN A 9 -10.65 10.81 -2.42
CA ASN A 9 -10.49 9.77 -1.39
C ASN A 9 -11.82 9.03 -1.17
N PRO A 10 -12.19 8.09 -2.07
CA PRO A 10 -13.41 7.33 -1.93
C PRO A 10 -13.32 6.34 -0.77
N THR A 11 -14.47 6.05 -0.16
CA THR A 11 -14.61 5.00 0.85
C THR A 11 -15.27 3.78 0.20
N ILE A 12 -14.66 2.60 0.33
CA ILE A 12 -15.18 1.38 -0.29
C ILE A 12 -16.61 1.13 0.21
N GLY A 13 -17.55 1.02 -0.73
CA GLY A 13 -18.95 0.71 -0.45
C GLY A 13 -19.87 1.89 -0.09
N ASP A 14 -19.32 3.07 0.24
CA ASP A 14 -20.12 4.26 0.61
C ASP A 14 -20.56 5.06 -0.64
N LEU A 15 -21.44 4.45 -1.44
CA LEU A 15 -21.89 5.00 -2.73
C LEU A 15 -22.46 6.43 -2.62
N PRO A 16 -23.36 6.74 -1.66
CA PRO A 16 -23.94 8.08 -1.57
C PRO A 16 -22.89 9.16 -1.25
N LYS A 17 -21.95 8.86 -0.34
CA LYS A 17 -20.90 9.82 0.03
C LYS A 17 -19.89 10.01 -1.09
N ASN A 18 -19.49 8.95 -1.77
CA ASN A 18 -18.59 9.03 -2.92
C ASN A 18 -19.24 9.83 -4.07
N ALA A 19 -20.51 9.57 -4.38
CA ALA A 19 -21.27 10.35 -5.37
C ALA A 19 -21.35 11.83 -4.99
N LYS A 20 -21.59 12.13 -3.70
CA LYS A 20 -21.57 13.51 -3.21
C LYS A 20 -20.21 14.18 -3.40
N HIS A 21 -19.10 13.51 -3.09
CA HIS A 21 -17.77 14.08 -3.32
C HIS A 21 -17.50 14.35 -4.81
N ILE A 22 -17.97 13.49 -5.70
CA ILE A 22 -17.87 13.70 -7.16
C ILE A 22 -18.72 14.91 -7.58
N LEU A 23 -19.94 15.05 -7.06
CA LEU A 23 -20.82 16.19 -7.33
C LEU A 23 -20.22 17.51 -6.82
N ASP A 24 -19.69 17.52 -5.60
CA ASP A 24 -19.02 18.68 -5.01
C ASP A 24 -17.79 19.09 -5.85
N ALA A 25 -17.00 18.12 -6.32
CA ALA A 25 -15.89 18.36 -7.23
C ALA A 25 -16.36 18.91 -8.59
N ALA A 26 -17.49 18.42 -9.13
CA ALA A 26 -18.07 18.93 -10.37
C ALA A 26 -18.52 20.40 -10.24
N HIS A 27 -19.14 20.77 -9.11
CA HIS A 27 -19.47 22.17 -8.84
C HIS A 27 -18.24 23.07 -8.78
N GLN A 28 -17.18 22.63 -8.10
CA GLN A 28 -15.91 23.37 -8.06
C GLN A 28 -15.25 23.48 -9.44
N ALA A 29 -15.30 22.42 -10.23
CA ALA A 29 -14.77 22.40 -11.59
C ALA A 29 -15.52 23.39 -12.51
N VAL A 30 -16.85 23.43 -12.44
CA VAL A 30 -17.67 24.42 -13.16
C VAL A 30 -17.34 25.84 -12.72
N ALA A 31 -17.16 26.09 -11.42
CA ALA A 31 -16.77 27.40 -10.91
C ALA A 31 -15.40 27.87 -11.45
N LYS A 32 -14.50 26.93 -11.78
CA LYS A 32 -13.21 27.20 -12.44
C LYS A 32 -13.29 27.20 -13.99
N GLY A 33 -14.49 27.02 -14.56
CA GLY A 33 -14.76 27.01 -15.99
C GLY A 33 -14.36 25.73 -16.71
N ALA A 34 -14.27 24.59 -16.00
CA ALA A 34 -13.97 23.30 -16.59
C ALA A 34 -15.16 22.76 -17.41
N ARG A 35 -14.84 22.13 -18.54
CA ARG A 35 -15.81 21.46 -19.43
C ARG A 35 -15.87 19.95 -19.19
N LEU A 36 -14.78 19.37 -18.71
CA LEU A 36 -14.62 17.96 -18.40
C LEU A 36 -14.05 17.80 -16.99
N LEU A 37 -14.58 16.88 -16.20
CA LEU A 37 -14.04 16.43 -14.92
C LEU A 37 -13.60 14.97 -15.00
N LEU A 38 -12.38 14.71 -14.56
CA LEU A 38 -11.82 13.36 -14.40
C LEU A 38 -11.90 12.95 -12.93
N THR A 39 -12.38 11.75 -12.67
CA THR A 39 -12.32 11.13 -11.34
C THR A 39 -11.43 9.88 -11.38
N PRO A 40 -11.00 9.32 -10.24
CA PRO A 40 -10.21 8.09 -10.21
C PRO A 40 -10.95 6.85 -10.74
N GLU A 41 -10.20 5.79 -10.98
CA GLU A 41 -10.73 4.44 -11.24
C GLU A 41 -11.65 3.99 -10.09
N LEU A 42 -12.80 3.39 -10.44
CA LEU A 42 -13.81 2.93 -9.47
C LEU A 42 -14.19 3.98 -8.40
N SER A 43 -14.07 5.27 -8.70
CA SER A 43 -14.31 6.37 -7.74
C SER A 43 -15.69 6.37 -7.09
N LEU A 44 -16.73 5.83 -7.75
CA LEU A 44 -18.07 5.75 -7.19
C LEU A 44 -18.15 4.75 -6.03
N CYS A 45 -17.44 3.63 -6.12
CA CYS A 45 -17.51 2.55 -5.15
C CYS A 45 -16.27 2.40 -4.28
N GLY A 46 -15.18 3.09 -4.62
CA GLY A 46 -13.86 2.98 -4.00
C GLY A 46 -13.09 1.75 -4.49
N TYR A 47 -11.75 1.86 -4.43
CA TYR A 47 -10.85 0.79 -4.86
C TYR A 47 -9.96 0.29 -3.71
N PRO A 48 -9.71 -1.04 -3.58
CA PRO A 48 -10.33 -2.15 -4.32
C PRO A 48 -11.59 -2.70 -3.60
N PRO A 49 -12.75 -2.85 -4.27
CA PRO A 49 -13.99 -3.30 -3.61
C PRO A 49 -14.03 -4.82 -3.32
N ARG A 50 -13.12 -5.60 -3.90
CA ARG A 50 -13.00 -7.06 -3.71
C ARG A 50 -14.34 -7.79 -3.93
N ASP A 51 -14.64 -8.82 -3.12
CA ASP A 51 -15.84 -9.65 -3.26
C ASP A 51 -17.16 -8.91 -3.03
N LEU A 52 -17.19 -7.61 -2.65
CA LEU A 52 -18.42 -6.80 -2.77
C LEU A 52 -18.95 -6.79 -4.21
N LEU A 53 -18.06 -6.92 -5.19
CA LEU A 53 -18.41 -7.05 -6.61
C LEU A 53 -19.21 -8.32 -6.90
N LEU A 54 -19.10 -9.37 -6.07
CA LEU A 54 -19.89 -10.59 -6.23
C LEU A 54 -21.33 -10.43 -5.69
N ASN A 55 -21.66 -9.31 -5.05
CA ASN A 55 -23.00 -9.03 -4.54
C ASN A 55 -23.83 -8.27 -5.60
N PRO A 56 -24.86 -8.90 -6.20
CA PRO A 56 -25.69 -8.25 -7.22
C PRO A 56 -26.42 -7.01 -6.71
N GLY A 57 -26.78 -6.97 -5.42
CA GLY A 57 -27.42 -5.81 -4.79
C GLY A 57 -26.48 -4.60 -4.73
N PHE A 58 -25.19 -4.83 -4.52
CA PHE A 58 -24.18 -3.77 -4.56
C PHE A 58 -24.00 -3.22 -5.97
N VAL A 59 -23.88 -4.09 -6.97
CA VAL A 59 -23.78 -3.70 -8.39
C VAL A 59 -25.00 -2.91 -8.85
N LYS A 60 -26.21 -3.38 -8.52
CA LYS A 60 -27.45 -2.65 -8.82
C LYS A 60 -27.52 -1.29 -8.13
N SER A 61 -27.06 -1.20 -6.89
CA SER A 61 -27.02 0.08 -6.14
C SER A 61 -26.05 1.06 -6.78
N MET A 62 -24.90 0.59 -7.30
CA MET A 62 -23.96 1.44 -8.05
C MET A 62 -24.62 2.05 -9.29
N ASP A 63 -25.35 1.27 -10.09
CA ASP A 63 -26.05 1.79 -11.28
C ASP A 63 -27.11 2.84 -10.91
N ILE A 64 -27.91 2.58 -9.86
CA ILE A 64 -28.92 3.55 -9.38
C ILE A 64 -28.27 4.87 -8.97
N VAL A 65 -27.22 4.80 -8.15
CA VAL A 65 -26.52 6.00 -7.67
C VAL A 65 -25.80 6.73 -8.82
N LEU A 66 -25.23 6.00 -9.78
CA LEU A 66 -24.59 6.59 -10.96
C LEU A 66 -25.58 7.38 -11.81
N ARG A 67 -26.79 6.84 -12.05
CA ARG A 67 -27.85 7.53 -12.81
C ARG A 67 -28.40 8.74 -12.06
N GLN A 68 -28.54 8.64 -10.74
CA GLN A 68 -28.93 9.77 -9.90
C GLN A 68 -27.87 10.88 -9.96
N LEU A 69 -26.60 10.53 -9.77
CA LEU A 69 -25.47 11.45 -9.91
C LEU A 69 -25.49 12.13 -11.27
N ALA A 70 -25.70 11.39 -12.37
CA ALA A 70 -25.78 11.96 -13.71
C ALA A 70 -26.86 13.04 -13.83
N SER A 71 -28.00 12.84 -13.17
CA SER A 71 -29.13 13.79 -13.15
C SER A 71 -28.84 15.03 -12.29
N ASP A 72 -28.08 14.85 -11.21
CA ASP A 72 -27.75 15.92 -10.25
C ASP A 72 -26.57 16.80 -10.71
N LEU A 73 -25.79 16.35 -11.69
CA LEU A 73 -24.64 17.08 -12.19
C LEU A 73 -25.03 18.44 -12.82
N PRO A 74 -24.15 19.46 -12.74
CA PRO A 74 -24.35 20.71 -13.47
C PRO A 74 -24.51 20.46 -14.98
N PRO A 75 -25.39 21.21 -15.68
CA PRO A 75 -25.76 20.89 -17.07
C PRO A 75 -24.64 21.07 -18.10
N ASN A 76 -23.62 21.88 -17.79
CA ASN A 76 -22.57 22.28 -18.74
C ASN A 76 -21.21 21.57 -18.54
N ILE A 77 -21.17 20.49 -17.74
CA ILE A 77 -19.95 19.72 -17.50
C ILE A 77 -20.16 18.25 -17.90
N ALA A 78 -19.15 17.67 -18.55
CA ALA A 78 -19.03 16.23 -18.71
C ALA A 78 -18.19 15.67 -17.56
N VAL A 79 -18.58 14.51 -17.02
CA VAL A 79 -17.83 13.88 -15.92
C VAL A 79 -17.53 12.44 -16.28
N LEU A 80 -16.26 12.05 -16.18
CA LEU A 80 -15.80 10.67 -16.28
C LEU A 80 -15.75 10.06 -14.87
N VAL A 81 -16.68 9.16 -14.59
CA VAL A 81 -16.86 8.51 -13.28
C VAL A 81 -16.40 7.06 -13.33
N GLY A 82 -15.45 6.69 -12.47
CA GLY A 82 -15.05 5.30 -12.27
C GLY A 82 -16.17 4.49 -11.60
N THR A 83 -16.58 3.39 -12.24
CA THR A 83 -17.70 2.55 -11.82
C THR A 83 -17.58 1.14 -12.40
N VAL A 84 -18.59 0.30 -12.15
CA VAL A 84 -18.70 -1.04 -12.72
C VAL A 84 -19.89 -1.08 -13.68
N GLU A 85 -19.71 -1.74 -14.83
CA GLU A 85 -20.82 -2.08 -15.73
C GLU A 85 -21.05 -3.59 -15.74
N GLU A 86 -22.32 -4.01 -15.79
CA GLU A 86 -22.69 -5.41 -15.89
C GLU A 86 -22.48 -5.95 -17.32
N ASN A 87 -21.84 -7.11 -17.43
CA ASN A 87 -21.70 -7.83 -18.69
C ASN A 87 -22.95 -8.67 -18.98
N LEU A 88 -23.96 -8.03 -19.59
CA LEU A 88 -25.23 -8.68 -19.93
C LEU A 88 -25.09 -9.85 -20.94
N LYS A 89 -23.94 -9.97 -21.61
CA LYS A 89 -23.66 -11.02 -22.60
C LYS A 89 -22.93 -12.23 -22.02
N VAL A 90 -22.66 -12.26 -20.71
CA VAL A 90 -21.91 -13.35 -20.06
C VAL A 90 -22.54 -14.73 -20.29
N HIS A 91 -23.88 -14.83 -20.32
CA HIS A 91 -24.59 -16.09 -20.59
C HIS A 91 -24.52 -16.56 -22.05
N VAL A 92 -24.20 -15.66 -22.97
CA VAL A 92 -24.11 -15.95 -24.41
C VAL A 92 -22.66 -16.21 -24.83
N ASN A 93 -21.74 -15.35 -24.37
CA ASN A 93 -20.34 -15.36 -24.80
C ASN A 93 -19.40 -16.09 -23.83
N GLY A 94 -19.86 -16.42 -22.62
CA GLY A 94 -18.98 -16.74 -21.49
C GLY A 94 -18.24 -15.50 -20.97
N GLY A 95 -17.29 -15.71 -20.06
CA GLY A 95 -16.49 -14.63 -19.45
C GLY A 95 -16.93 -14.25 -18.05
N LYS A 96 -16.55 -13.05 -17.61
CA LYS A 96 -16.88 -12.50 -16.29
C LYS A 96 -18.12 -11.59 -16.33
N PRO A 97 -18.87 -11.51 -15.22
CA PRO A 97 -20.16 -10.81 -15.20
C PRO A 97 -20.05 -9.29 -15.14
N LEU A 98 -18.85 -8.72 -14.99
CA LEU A 98 -18.64 -7.29 -14.77
C LEU A 98 -17.49 -6.76 -15.62
N PHE A 99 -17.52 -5.45 -15.88
CA PHE A 99 -16.40 -4.69 -16.44
C PHE A 99 -15.99 -3.58 -15.46
N ASN A 100 -14.68 -3.43 -15.23
CA ASN A 100 -14.13 -2.23 -14.60
C ASN A 100 -14.22 -1.09 -15.63
N SER A 101 -15.00 -0.06 -15.33
CA SER A 101 -15.46 0.89 -16.35
C SER A 101 -15.38 2.34 -15.91
N ILE A 102 -15.27 3.23 -16.89
CA ILE A 102 -15.48 4.67 -16.73
C ILE A 102 -16.76 5.04 -17.44
N ALA A 103 -17.71 5.65 -16.73
CA ALA A 103 -18.95 6.18 -17.30
C ALA A 103 -18.79 7.65 -17.67
N LEU A 104 -19.19 8.01 -18.88
CA LEU A 104 -19.37 9.41 -19.30
C LEU A 104 -20.75 9.89 -18.89
N LEU A 105 -20.80 10.83 -17.95
CA LEU A 105 -22.04 11.50 -17.53
C LEU A 105 -22.10 12.87 -18.18
N GLU A 106 -23.19 13.14 -18.90
CA GLU A 106 -23.43 14.44 -19.52
C GLU A 106 -24.94 14.65 -19.73
N LYS A 107 -25.41 15.90 -19.66
CA LYS A 107 -26.81 16.28 -19.97
C LYS A 107 -27.86 15.47 -19.19
N GLY A 108 -27.58 15.18 -17.92
CA GLY A 108 -28.53 14.50 -17.03
C GLY A 108 -28.55 12.97 -17.16
N SER A 109 -27.67 12.34 -17.95
CA SER A 109 -27.69 10.88 -18.13
C SER A 109 -26.31 10.27 -18.38
N VAL A 110 -26.24 8.93 -18.25
CA VAL A 110 -25.07 8.14 -18.63
C VAL A 110 -25.06 7.99 -20.16
N GLN A 111 -24.04 8.53 -20.82
CA GLN A 111 -23.92 8.54 -22.28
C GLN A 111 -23.25 7.29 -22.84
N ARG A 112 -22.18 6.84 -22.17
CA ARG A 112 -21.31 5.75 -22.63
C ARG A 112 -20.48 5.20 -21.48
N PHE A 113 -20.08 3.94 -21.57
CA PHE A 113 -19.06 3.32 -20.73
C PHE A 113 -17.81 2.99 -21.54
N PHE A 114 -16.66 3.07 -20.86
CA PHE A 114 -15.35 2.69 -21.37
C PHE A 114 -14.78 1.61 -20.47
N HIS A 115 -14.38 0.47 -21.03
CA HIS A 115 -13.97 -0.69 -20.23
C HIS A 115 -12.46 -0.82 -20.18
N LYS A 116 -11.91 -1.04 -18.99
CA LYS A 116 -10.49 -1.36 -18.79
C LYS A 116 -10.12 -2.58 -19.64
N ARG A 117 -9.02 -2.48 -20.40
CA ARG A 117 -8.62 -3.50 -21.39
C ARG A 117 -7.52 -4.41 -20.85
N LEU A 118 -6.65 -3.87 -20.01
CA LEU A 118 -5.57 -4.61 -19.34
C LEU A 118 -5.94 -4.84 -17.87
N LEU A 119 -6.11 -6.10 -17.49
CA LEU A 119 -6.51 -6.48 -16.12
C LEU A 119 -5.29 -7.04 -15.37
N PRO A 120 -4.76 -6.34 -14.34
CA PRO A 120 -3.64 -6.83 -13.55
C PRO A 120 -4.06 -7.97 -12.61
N THR A 121 -3.21 -9.01 -12.51
CA THR A 121 -3.39 -10.17 -11.63
C THR A 121 -2.11 -10.54 -10.87
N TYR A 122 -1.30 -9.53 -10.55
CA TYR A 122 -0.03 -9.68 -9.84
C TYR A 122 -0.01 -8.81 -8.60
N ASP A 123 0.86 -9.15 -7.65
CA ASP A 123 1.00 -8.48 -6.35
C ASP A 123 -0.36 -8.36 -5.63
N VAL A 124 -0.89 -7.14 -5.52
CA VAL A 124 -2.13 -6.80 -4.79
C VAL A 124 -3.39 -6.89 -5.66
N PHE A 125 -3.24 -7.08 -6.97
CA PHE A 125 -4.34 -7.09 -7.93
C PHE A 125 -4.84 -8.51 -8.22
N ASP A 126 -6.17 -8.64 -8.34
CA ASP A 126 -6.85 -9.89 -8.73
C ASP A 126 -8.04 -9.58 -9.64
N GLU A 127 -7.86 -8.66 -10.60
CA GLU A 127 -8.99 -8.12 -11.38
C GLU A 127 -9.70 -9.17 -12.25
N ASN A 128 -8.96 -10.15 -12.80
CA ASN A 128 -9.54 -11.27 -13.55
C ASN A 128 -10.46 -12.15 -12.69
N ARG A 129 -10.47 -12.02 -11.35
CA ARG A 129 -11.48 -12.66 -10.52
C ARG A 129 -12.88 -12.11 -10.84
N TYR A 130 -12.98 -10.80 -11.01
CA TYR A 130 -14.25 -10.06 -11.07
C TYR A 130 -14.61 -9.57 -12.48
N PHE A 131 -13.62 -9.15 -13.26
CA PHE A 131 -13.83 -8.36 -14.47
C PHE A 131 -13.45 -9.09 -15.75
N GLU A 132 -14.19 -8.81 -16.81
CA GLU A 132 -13.87 -9.16 -18.19
C GLU A 132 -13.09 -7.99 -18.82
N PRO A 133 -12.07 -8.23 -19.66
CA PRO A 133 -11.37 -7.14 -20.34
C PRO A 133 -12.24 -6.50 -21.44
N GLY A 134 -12.08 -5.20 -21.62
CA GLY A 134 -12.59 -4.47 -22.78
C GLY A 134 -11.82 -4.81 -24.05
N PHE A 135 -12.52 -4.94 -25.18
CA PHE A 135 -11.90 -5.23 -26.48
C PHE A 135 -11.83 -4.03 -27.42
N GLN A 136 -12.66 -3.01 -27.21
CA GLN A 136 -12.74 -1.83 -28.07
C GLN A 136 -11.80 -0.72 -27.60
N ALA A 137 -11.33 0.10 -28.54
CA ALA A 137 -10.64 1.34 -28.19
C ALA A 137 -11.63 2.32 -27.55
N ASN A 138 -11.25 2.86 -26.40
CA ASN A 138 -12.10 3.72 -25.58
C ASN A 138 -11.84 5.20 -25.92
N TYR A 139 -12.75 5.84 -26.66
CA TYR A 139 -12.65 7.27 -26.95
C TYR A 139 -14.02 7.91 -27.19
N PHE A 140 -14.08 9.23 -27.09
CA PHE A 140 -15.25 10.03 -27.42
C PHE A 140 -14.84 11.43 -27.87
N THR A 141 -15.77 12.14 -28.52
CA THR A 141 -15.59 13.54 -28.87
C THR A 141 -16.39 14.39 -27.90
N LEU A 142 -15.73 15.38 -27.29
CA LEU A 142 -16.37 16.39 -26.46
C LEU A 142 -16.13 17.75 -27.12
N ASP A 143 -17.21 18.42 -27.50
CA ASP A 143 -17.17 19.62 -28.33
C ASP A 143 -16.35 19.34 -29.62
N ASN A 144 -15.15 19.90 -29.77
CA ASN A 144 -14.25 19.66 -30.92
C ASN A 144 -13.04 18.77 -30.60
N LEU A 145 -12.95 18.20 -29.40
CA LEU A 145 -11.78 17.48 -28.91
C LEU A 145 -12.05 15.96 -28.85
N ASN A 146 -11.19 15.17 -29.49
CA ASN A 146 -11.19 13.71 -29.41
C ASN A 146 -10.37 13.26 -28.20
N ILE A 147 -11.02 12.60 -27.26
CA ILE A 147 -10.43 12.22 -25.97
C ILE A 147 -10.35 10.70 -25.89
N GLY A 148 -9.13 10.18 -25.78
CA GLY A 148 -8.88 8.78 -25.47
C GLY A 148 -9.02 8.53 -23.97
N VAL A 149 -9.67 7.44 -23.58
CA VAL A 149 -9.92 7.07 -22.18
C VAL A 149 -9.21 5.76 -21.89
N THR A 150 -8.33 5.76 -20.90
CA THR A 150 -7.62 4.58 -20.42
C THR A 150 -7.85 4.41 -18.92
N VAL A 151 -7.79 3.17 -18.44
CA VAL A 151 -7.98 2.87 -17.01
C VAL A 151 -6.73 2.19 -16.46
N CYS A 152 -6.05 2.87 -15.53
CA CYS A 152 -4.84 2.43 -14.85
C CYS A 152 -3.86 1.64 -15.74
N GLU A 153 -3.88 0.30 -15.64
CA GLU A 153 -3.00 -0.66 -16.32
C GLU A 153 -2.96 -0.48 -17.84
N ASP A 154 -3.98 0.12 -18.46
CA ASP A 154 -4.05 0.35 -19.92
C ASP A 154 -2.86 1.15 -20.49
N LEU A 155 -2.12 1.91 -19.67
CA LEU A 155 -0.90 2.63 -20.06
C LEU A 155 0.41 1.88 -19.80
N TRP A 156 0.36 0.67 -19.25
CA TRP A 156 1.54 -0.06 -18.75
C TRP A 156 2.16 -1.05 -19.74
N ASN A 157 1.67 -1.15 -20.98
CA ASN A 157 2.11 -2.19 -21.93
C ASN A 157 2.91 -1.66 -23.13
N ASP A 158 3.96 -0.88 -22.86
CA ASP A 158 4.89 -0.35 -23.87
C ASP A 158 6.22 -1.13 -23.93
N GLU A 159 6.43 -1.90 -24.99
CA GLU A 159 7.64 -2.71 -25.19
C GLU A 159 8.94 -1.94 -25.29
N GLU A 160 8.94 -0.69 -25.75
CA GLU A 160 10.17 0.11 -25.84
C GLU A 160 10.62 0.59 -24.46
N PHE A 161 9.68 0.82 -23.55
CA PHE A 161 9.98 1.14 -22.15
C PHE A 161 10.37 -0.11 -21.34
N TRP A 162 9.64 -1.21 -21.51
CA TRP A 162 9.78 -2.42 -20.68
C TRP A 162 10.78 -3.45 -21.23
N GLY A 163 11.18 -3.33 -22.50
CA GLY A 163 11.94 -4.35 -23.23
C GLY A 163 11.14 -5.62 -23.55
N LYS A 164 9.86 -5.68 -23.16
CA LYS A 164 8.92 -6.78 -23.40
C LYS A 164 7.48 -6.29 -23.30
N ARG A 165 6.52 -7.05 -23.81
CA ARG A 165 5.09 -6.86 -23.52
C ARG A 165 4.59 -7.90 -22.52
N SER A 166 3.75 -7.47 -21.58
CA SER A 166 3.02 -8.34 -20.66
C SER A 166 1.64 -8.71 -21.22
N TYR A 167 1.10 -7.89 -22.14
CA TYR A 167 -0.22 -8.07 -22.74
C TYR A 167 -0.14 -8.07 -24.27
N ALA A 168 -1.11 -8.71 -24.92
CA ALA A 168 -1.20 -8.75 -26.38
C ALA A 168 -1.66 -7.41 -26.98
N SER A 169 -2.53 -6.67 -26.29
CA SER A 169 -3.06 -5.37 -26.70
C SER A 169 -2.24 -4.23 -26.12
N ASN A 170 -2.12 -3.13 -26.87
CA ASN A 170 -1.50 -1.88 -26.42
C ASN A 170 -2.52 -0.73 -26.57
N PRO A 171 -3.30 -0.42 -25.51
CA PRO A 171 -4.37 0.57 -25.60
C PRO A 171 -3.93 1.97 -26.01
N ILE A 172 -2.77 2.44 -25.53
CA ILE A 172 -2.28 3.77 -25.91
C ILE A 172 -1.86 3.82 -27.38
N ALA A 173 -1.25 2.75 -27.92
CA ALA A 173 -0.93 2.68 -29.34
C ALA A 173 -2.19 2.67 -30.23
N ASP A 174 -3.24 1.97 -29.81
CA ASP A 174 -4.53 1.97 -30.53
C ASP A 174 -5.16 3.37 -30.58
N LEU A 175 -5.09 4.11 -29.47
CA LEU A 175 -5.58 5.49 -29.39
C LEU A 175 -4.74 6.46 -30.23
N ALA A 176 -3.42 6.23 -30.31
CA ALA A 176 -2.52 6.97 -31.19
C ALA A 176 -2.88 6.77 -32.67
N ILE A 177 -3.15 5.54 -33.09
CA ILE A 177 -3.57 5.21 -34.47
C ILE A 177 -4.91 5.88 -34.81
N LEU A 178 -5.83 5.95 -33.86
CA LEU A 178 -7.11 6.65 -34.02
C LEU A 178 -6.99 8.17 -34.05
N GLY A 179 -5.82 8.73 -33.72
CA GLY A 179 -5.57 10.16 -33.76
C GLY A 179 -6.33 10.95 -32.71
N VAL A 180 -6.48 10.42 -31.49
CA VAL A 180 -7.06 11.22 -30.38
C VAL A 180 -6.16 12.42 -30.06
N ASP A 181 -6.76 13.52 -29.62
CA ASP A 181 -6.05 14.78 -29.36
C ASP A 181 -5.33 14.76 -28.01
N VAL A 182 -5.95 14.10 -27.02
CA VAL A 182 -5.45 13.90 -25.66
C VAL A 182 -5.89 12.54 -25.11
N THR A 183 -5.02 11.88 -24.35
CA THR A 183 -5.35 10.66 -23.61
C THR A 183 -5.52 10.98 -22.13
N VAL A 184 -6.64 10.57 -21.54
CA VAL A 184 -6.87 10.63 -20.10
C VAL A 184 -6.75 9.23 -19.50
N ASN A 185 -6.12 9.13 -18.33
CA ASN A 185 -6.00 7.90 -17.57
C ASN A 185 -6.59 8.07 -16.19
N LEU A 186 -7.58 7.24 -15.88
CA LEU A 186 -8.24 7.21 -14.58
C LEU A 186 -7.69 6.01 -13.81
N SER A 187 -7.09 6.27 -12.66
CA SER A 187 -6.25 5.32 -11.94
C SER A 187 -6.64 5.19 -10.47
N ALA A 188 -6.51 3.98 -9.95
CA ALA A 188 -6.31 3.71 -8.53
C ALA A 188 -4.98 2.96 -8.39
N SER A 189 -3.88 3.69 -8.57
CA SER A 189 -2.53 3.14 -8.50
C SER A 189 -2.01 3.27 -7.06
N PRO A 190 -1.79 2.15 -6.36
CA PRO A 190 -1.35 2.18 -4.97
C PRO A 190 0.09 2.66 -4.86
N TYR A 191 0.39 3.36 -3.78
CA TYR A 191 1.70 3.85 -3.39
C TYR A 191 2.69 2.71 -3.18
N THR A 192 3.88 2.90 -3.72
CA THR A 192 5.13 2.32 -3.21
C THR A 192 6.18 3.42 -3.27
N PHE A 193 7.18 3.40 -2.39
CA PHE A 193 8.19 4.46 -2.34
C PHE A 193 8.88 4.60 -3.72
N GLY A 194 9.00 5.83 -4.21
CA GLY A 194 9.58 6.12 -5.53
C GLY A 194 8.67 5.86 -6.74
N LYS A 195 7.45 5.30 -6.55
CA LYS A 195 6.53 4.97 -7.66
C LYS A 195 6.08 6.19 -8.46
N GLN A 196 5.96 7.37 -7.83
CA GLN A 196 5.61 8.58 -8.57
C GLN A 196 6.65 8.91 -9.66
N ARG A 197 7.94 8.89 -9.30
CA ARG A 197 9.03 9.13 -10.26
C ARG A 197 9.01 8.10 -11.38
N PHE A 198 8.63 6.87 -11.06
CA PHE A 198 8.50 5.80 -12.04
C PHE A 198 7.33 6.01 -13.01
N ARG A 199 6.13 6.35 -12.52
CA ARG A 199 4.97 6.71 -13.34
C ARG A 199 5.29 7.87 -14.27
N GLU A 200 5.93 8.92 -13.76
CA GLU A 200 6.31 10.08 -14.56
C GLU A 200 7.28 9.71 -15.69
N LYS A 201 8.29 8.86 -15.43
CA LYS A 201 9.22 8.37 -16.47
C LYS A 201 8.50 7.53 -17.54
N MET A 202 7.65 6.60 -17.12
CA MET A 202 6.91 5.73 -18.04
C MET A 202 5.94 6.53 -18.91
N LEU A 203 5.14 7.42 -18.31
CA LEU A 203 4.17 8.21 -19.07
C LEU A 203 4.84 9.28 -19.91
N LYS A 204 5.99 9.83 -19.49
CA LYS A 204 6.83 10.70 -20.33
C LYS A 204 7.27 9.97 -21.59
N HIS A 205 7.73 8.72 -21.47
CA HIS A 205 8.09 7.91 -22.63
C HIS A 205 6.90 7.73 -23.57
N GLY A 206 5.74 7.34 -23.05
CA GLY A 206 4.51 7.19 -23.84
C GLY A 206 4.07 8.47 -24.55
N ALA A 207 4.07 9.61 -23.85
CA ALA A 207 3.67 10.90 -24.41
C ALA A 207 4.55 11.31 -25.61
N ILE A 208 5.87 11.10 -25.50
CA ILE A 208 6.83 11.38 -26.58
C ILE A 208 6.65 10.40 -27.73
N ARG A 209 6.58 9.08 -27.45
CA ARG A 209 6.50 8.02 -28.47
C ARG A 209 5.25 8.14 -29.33
N PHE A 210 4.12 8.44 -28.70
CA PHE A 210 2.82 8.53 -29.37
C PHE A 210 2.43 9.96 -29.76
N HIS A 211 3.30 10.96 -29.49
CA HIS A 211 3.06 12.38 -29.78
C HIS A 211 1.71 12.90 -29.26
N GLN A 212 1.32 12.45 -28.07
CA GLN A 212 0.03 12.75 -27.47
C GLN A 212 0.19 13.22 -26.02
N PRO A 213 -0.53 14.27 -25.59
CA PRO A 213 -0.57 14.65 -24.21
C PRO A 213 -1.33 13.62 -23.39
N ILE A 214 -0.90 13.44 -22.14
CA ILE A 214 -1.48 12.46 -21.21
C ILE A 214 -1.89 13.18 -19.93
N ILE A 215 -3.14 13.02 -19.50
CA ILE A 215 -3.65 13.51 -18.21
C ILE A 215 -3.94 12.30 -17.32
N TYR A 216 -3.25 12.21 -16.18
CA TYR A 216 -3.30 11.08 -15.26
C TYR A 216 -3.99 11.49 -13.95
N ALA A 217 -5.17 10.92 -13.68
CA ALA A 217 -6.00 11.17 -12.50
C ALA A 217 -5.95 9.95 -11.57
N ASN A 218 -5.33 10.08 -10.40
CA ASN A 218 -5.15 8.98 -9.46
C ASN A 218 -5.98 9.16 -8.19
N GLN A 219 -6.39 8.03 -7.60
CA GLN A 219 -6.97 7.99 -6.25
C GLN A 219 -5.96 8.47 -5.21
N VAL A 220 -6.44 9.06 -4.12
CA VAL A 220 -5.67 9.29 -2.89
C VAL A 220 -6.39 8.65 -1.70
N GLY A 221 -5.67 8.28 -0.64
CA GLY A 221 -6.25 7.76 0.61
C GLY A 221 -5.81 6.34 0.96
N GLY A 222 -6.05 5.92 2.20
CA GLY A 222 -5.81 4.56 2.67
C GLY A 222 -7.05 3.68 2.58
N ASN A 223 -6.89 2.42 2.16
CA ASN A 223 -7.94 1.39 2.18
C ASN A 223 -7.31 0.02 2.49
N ASP A 224 -7.71 -0.55 3.62
CA ASP A 224 -7.10 -1.75 4.20
C ASP A 224 -5.56 -1.62 4.29
N ASP A 225 -4.84 -2.48 3.58
CA ASP A 225 -3.38 -2.55 3.49
C ASP A 225 -2.78 -1.56 2.48
N LEU A 226 -3.59 -0.98 1.58
CA LEU A 226 -3.12 -0.12 0.50
C LEU A 226 -3.23 1.36 0.84
N ILE A 227 -2.23 2.11 0.42
CA ILE A 227 -2.25 3.57 0.41
C ILE A 227 -2.25 4.00 -1.05
N PHE A 228 -3.04 5.00 -1.40
CA PHE A 228 -3.03 5.67 -2.70
C PHE A 228 -2.51 7.08 -2.47
N ASP A 229 -1.46 7.45 -3.19
CA ASP A 229 -0.74 8.70 -2.96
C ASP A 229 -1.37 9.89 -3.68
N GLY A 230 -2.32 9.66 -4.59
CA GLY A 230 -2.76 10.71 -5.49
C GLY A 230 -1.63 11.05 -6.46
N SER A 231 -1.00 12.21 -6.25
CA SER A 231 0.08 12.72 -7.10
C SER A 231 -0.32 12.77 -8.59
N SER A 232 -1.58 13.08 -8.86
CA SER A 232 -2.11 13.19 -10.22
C SER A 232 -1.31 14.22 -11.01
N PHE A 233 -1.14 14.00 -12.32
CA PHE A 233 -0.28 14.87 -13.13
C PHE A 233 -0.67 14.89 -14.60
N ALA A 234 -0.13 15.84 -15.37
CA ALA A 234 -0.32 15.91 -16.80
C ALA A 234 1.01 16.15 -17.53
N LEU A 235 1.11 15.55 -18.72
CA LEU A 235 2.26 15.65 -19.62
C LEU A 235 1.83 16.24 -20.96
N ASN A 236 2.63 17.17 -21.49
CA ASN A 236 2.49 17.63 -22.86
C ASN A 236 3.07 16.61 -23.87
N ARG A 237 2.94 16.89 -25.18
CA ARG A 237 3.45 16.00 -26.25
C ARG A 237 4.97 15.84 -26.25
N GLN A 238 5.71 16.74 -25.60
CA GLN A 238 7.16 16.63 -25.42
C GLN A 238 7.54 15.85 -24.15
N GLY A 239 6.55 15.38 -23.39
CA GLY A 239 6.76 14.64 -22.15
C GLY A 239 7.23 15.52 -21.00
N GLU A 240 6.96 16.82 -21.04
CA GLU A 240 7.17 17.74 -19.93
C GLU A 240 5.97 17.69 -18.99
N ILE A 241 6.24 17.65 -17.68
CA ILE A 241 5.18 17.69 -16.66
C ILE A 241 4.67 19.11 -16.57
N VAL A 242 3.41 19.30 -16.98
CA VAL A 242 2.76 20.62 -17.03
C VAL A 242 1.82 20.86 -15.86
N CYS A 243 1.41 19.81 -15.14
CA CYS A 243 0.59 19.91 -13.94
C CYS A 243 0.94 18.78 -12.98
N ARG A 244 0.95 19.05 -11.68
CA ARG A 244 1.09 18.05 -10.60
C ARG A 244 0.25 18.46 -9.39
N LEU A 245 -0.57 17.54 -8.89
CA LEU A 245 -1.38 17.69 -7.67
C LEU A 245 -0.58 17.27 -6.45
N HIS A 246 -1.01 17.71 -5.27
CA HIS A 246 -0.35 17.35 -4.01
C HIS A 246 -0.41 15.84 -3.75
N ALA A 247 0.61 15.29 -3.10
CA ALA A 247 0.62 13.90 -2.65
C ALA A 247 -0.13 13.76 -1.31
N PHE A 248 -0.75 12.60 -1.09
CA PHE A 248 -1.37 12.17 0.17
C PHE A 248 -2.51 13.06 0.71
N GLU A 249 -3.09 13.92 -0.13
CA GLU A 249 -4.29 14.70 0.17
C GLU A 249 -5.24 14.82 -1.03
N THR A 250 -6.51 15.16 -0.77
CA THR A 250 -7.48 15.45 -1.83
C THR A 250 -7.19 16.80 -2.47
N ASP A 251 -7.23 16.88 -3.80
CA ASP A 251 -6.89 18.10 -4.54
C ASP A 251 -7.71 18.19 -5.85
N LEU A 252 -7.87 19.41 -6.38
CA LEU A 252 -8.59 19.68 -7.62
C LEU A 252 -7.88 20.77 -8.44
N GLN A 253 -7.29 20.36 -9.56
CA GLN A 253 -6.55 21.24 -10.46
C GLN A 253 -7.10 21.22 -11.88
N ILE A 254 -6.87 22.32 -12.60
CA ILE A 254 -7.30 22.50 -13.99
C ILE A 254 -6.10 22.40 -14.91
N VAL A 255 -6.24 21.57 -15.94
CA VAL A 255 -5.34 21.49 -17.10
C VAL A 255 -6.05 22.10 -18.29
N GLU A 256 -5.39 23.01 -19.00
CA GLU A 256 -5.95 23.64 -20.19
C GLU A 256 -5.36 23.03 -21.46
N PHE A 257 -6.23 22.48 -22.31
CA PHE A 257 -5.89 22.05 -23.66
C PHE A 257 -6.03 23.22 -24.64
N ASN A 258 -4.94 23.56 -25.32
CA ASN A 258 -4.89 24.60 -26.33
C ASN A 258 -5.09 24.01 -27.73
N GLU A 259 -6.24 24.28 -28.34
CA GLU A 259 -6.61 23.73 -29.66
C GLU A 259 -5.70 24.21 -30.80
N ALA A 260 -5.14 25.42 -30.73
CA ALA A 260 -4.23 25.92 -31.77
C ALA A 260 -2.87 25.21 -31.73
N LYS A 261 -2.38 24.88 -30.52
CA LYS A 261 -1.13 24.14 -30.31
C LYS A 261 -1.33 22.63 -30.31
N GLN A 262 -2.58 22.18 -30.22
CA GLN A 262 -2.96 20.78 -30.04
C GLN A 262 -2.25 20.15 -28.84
N ASP A 263 -2.12 20.87 -27.72
CA ASP A 263 -1.36 20.39 -26.56
C ASP A 263 -1.91 20.94 -25.24
N VAL A 264 -1.50 20.35 -24.12
CA VAL A 264 -1.80 20.84 -22.77
C VAL A 264 -0.82 21.92 -22.35
N GLN A 265 -1.31 22.94 -21.66
CA GLN A 265 -0.54 24.11 -21.23
C GLN A 265 0.04 23.92 -19.81
N MET A 266 1.13 24.65 -19.55
CA MET A 266 1.71 24.74 -18.21
C MET A 266 0.70 25.29 -17.20
N GLY A 267 0.56 24.58 -16.09
CA GLY A 267 -0.35 24.87 -14.99
C GLY A 267 0.37 24.79 -13.64
N TYR A 268 -0.36 24.37 -12.61
CA TYR A 268 0.17 24.28 -11.25
C TYR A 268 1.04 23.03 -11.06
N LEU A 269 2.20 23.20 -10.42
CA LEU A 269 3.09 22.10 -10.05
C LEU A 269 3.24 22.09 -8.52
N ALA A 270 2.56 21.15 -7.87
CA ALA A 270 2.75 20.90 -6.45
C ALA A 270 4.23 20.55 -6.17
N PRO A 271 4.79 21.03 -5.05
CA PRO A 271 6.12 20.63 -4.61
C PRO A 271 6.13 19.12 -4.32
N GLY A 272 7.25 18.47 -4.64
CA GLY A 272 7.51 17.11 -4.18
C GLY A 272 8.14 17.12 -2.78
N TYR A 273 8.22 15.95 -2.16
CA TYR A 273 8.94 15.77 -0.91
C TYR A 273 10.46 15.84 -1.11
N GLU A 274 11.15 16.36 -0.11
CA GLU A 274 12.61 16.56 -0.14
C GLU A 274 13.37 15.24 0.03
N SER A 275 12.75 14.25 0.69
CA SER A 275 13.33 12.94 0.94
C SER A 275 12.32 11.80 0.84
N GLU A 276 12.84 10.57 0.69
CA GLU A 276 12.01 9.35 0.73
C GLU A 276 11.41 9.12 2.12
N ASP A 277 12.12 9.48 3.19
CA ASP A 277 11.64 9.32 4.56
C ASP A 277 10.43 10.21 4.84
N GLU A 278 10.42 11.43 4.31
CA GLU A 278 9.27 12.34 4.34
C GLU A 278 8.06 11.77 3.59
N GLU A 279 8.29 11.26 2.38
CA GLU A 279 7.24 10.63 1.56
C GLU A 279 6.62 9.42 2.29
N ILE A 280 7.45 8.54 2.85
CA ILE A 280 7.00 7.36 3.61
C ILE A 280 6.24 7.80 4.87
N TRP A 281 6.72 8.81 5.59
CA TRP A 281 6.03 9.34 6.76
C TRP A 281 4.60 9.79 6.42
N HIS A 282 4.43 10.59 5.36
CA HIS A 282 3.10 11.05 4.94
C HIS A 282 2.19 9.90 4.48
N ALA A 283 2.76 8.89 3.81
CA ALA A 283 2.03 7.69 3.43
C ALA A 283 1.49 6.94 4.66
N LEU A 284 2.34 6.70 5.67
CA LEU A 284 1.97 5.98 6.88
C LEU A 284 0.94 6.75 7.73
N VAL A 285 1.10 8.09 7.83
CA VAL A 285 0.14 8.98 8.50
C VAL A 285 -1.23 8.92 7.81
N LEU A 286 -1.27 9.01 6.47
CA LEU A 286 -2.51 8.89 5.71
C LEU A 286 -3.15 7.50 5.89
N GLY A 287 -2.36 6.44 5.77
CA GLY A 287 -2.81 5.05 5.89
C GLY A 287 -3.46 4.78 7.24
N LEU A 288 -2.80 5.15 8.35
CA LEU A 288 -3.35 4.97 9.69
C LEU A 288 -4.61 5.82 9.91
N ARG A 289 -4.59 7.09 9.48
CA ARG A 289 -5.73 8.01 9.62
C ARG A 289 -6.97 7.46 8.92
N ASP A 290 -6.80 7.00 7.68
CA ASP A 290 -7.92 6.51 6.87
C ASP A 290 -8.40 5.15 7.32
N TYR A 291 -7.50 4.21 7.66
CA TYR A 291 -7.89 2.91 8.21
C TYR A 291 -8.73 3.09 9.48
N THR A 292 -8.24 3.92 10.42
CA THR A 292 -8.95 4.22 11.67
C THR A 292 -10.35 4.76 11.39
N ARG A 293 -10.47 5.80 10.56
CA ARG A 293 -11.74 6.48 10.29
C ARG A 293 -12.72 5.64 9.45
N LYS A 294 -12.24 4.98 8.40
CA LYS A 294 -13.06 4.16 7.50
C LYS A 294 -13.55 2.88 8.19
N CYS A 295 -12.81 2.37 9.17
CA CYS A 295 -13.27 1.27 10.03
C CYS A 295 -14.14 1.72 11.22
N GLY A 296 -14.46 3.02 11.33
CA GLY A 296 -15.36 3.55 12.36
C GLY A 296 -14.71 3.83 13.73
N PHE A 297 -13.39 3.74 13.82
CA PHE A 297 -12.64 4.13 15.02
C PHE A 297 -12.34 5.63 15.02
N SER A 298 -12.12 6.17 16.22
CA SER A 298 -11.69 7.56 16.43
C SER A 298 -10.41 7.68 17.25
N LYS A 299 -9.98 6.59 17.91
CA LYS A 299 -8.84 6.55 18.82
C LYS A 299 -8.06 5.27 18.68
N VAL A 300 -6.78 5.32 19.05
CA VAL A 300 -5.87 4.17 19.05
C VAL A 300 -5.26 3.92 20.41
N VAL A 301 -4.90 2.66 20.64
CA VAL A 301 -4.08 2.21 21.77
C VAL A 301 -2.86 1.47 21.24
N LEU A 302 -1.72 1.64 21.88
CA LEU A 302 -0.49 0.92 21.56
C LEU A 302 0.38 0.67 22.79
N GLY A 303 1.19 -0.38 22.74
CA GLY A 303 2.23 -0.62 23.73
C GLY A 303 3.43 0.29 23.49
N LEU A 304 3.94 0.94 24.55
CA LEU A 304 5.19 1.69 24.51
C LEU A 304 6.28 0.89 25.22
N SER A 305 7.22 0.32 24.45
CA SER A 305 8.34 -0.46 24.99
C SER A 305 9.54 0.40 25.35
N GLY A 306 9.59 1.65 24.88
CA GLY A 306 10.80 2.47 24.89
C GLY A 306 11.76 2.13 23.75
N GLY A 307 11.38 1.23 22.84
CA GLY A 307 12.12 0.96 21.62
C GLY A 307 11.71 1.86 20.45
N VAL A 308 12.53 1.87 19.41
CA VAL A 308 12.37 2.74 18.23
C VAL A 308 11.07 2.49 17.47
N ASP A 309 10.65 1.23 17.34
CA ASP A 309 9.46 0.86 16.56
C ASP A 309 8.18 1.42 17.17
N SER A 310 7.97 1.17 18.48
CA SER A 310 6.83 1.74 19.21
C SER A 310 6.86 3.27 19.26
N SER A 311 8.06 3.86 19.22
CA SER A 311 8.23 5.32 19.20
C SER A 311 7.80 5.94 17.88
N LEU A 312 8.23 5.33 16.76
CA LEU A 312 7.79 5.74 15.43
C LEU A 312 6.27 5.58 15.27
N VAL A 313 5.70 4.45 15.70
CA VAL A 313 4.24 4.23 15.61
C VAL A 313 3.46 5.24 16.47
N ALA A 314 3.94 5.58 17.67
CA ALA A 314 3.33 6.63 18.49
C ALA A 314 3.35 8.00 17.80
N ALA A 315 4.46 8.35 17.15
CA ALA A 315 4.58 9.59 16.40
C ALA A 315 3.61 9.62 15.21
N ILE A 316 3.56 8.55 14.41
CA ILE A 316 2.62 8.40 13.28
C ILE A 316 1.17 8.52 13.78
N ALA A 317 0.81 7.80 14.85
CA ALA A 317 -0.51 7.85 15.46
C ALA A 317 -0.91 9.26 15.91
N THR A 318 0.04 9.97 16.52
CA THR A 318 -0.18 11.34 16.99
C THR A 318 -0.41 12.30 15.82
N ALA A 319 0.35 12.18 14.74
CA ALA A 319 0.18 12.98 13.53
C ALA A 319 -1.11 12.64 12.77
N ALA A 320 -1.51 11.37 12.75
CA ALA A 320 -2.69 10.89 12.05
C ALA A 320 -4.01 11.29 12.73
N LEU A 321 -4.05 11.24 14.06
CA LEU A 321 -5.30 11.30 14.84
C LEU A 321 -5.35 12.44 15.86
N GLY A 322 -4.23 13.11 16.16
CA GLY A 322 -4.13 14.07 17.25
C GLY A 322 -3.83 13.39 18.59
N LYS A 323 -3.03 14.08 19.42
CA LYS A 323 -2.49 13.55 20.69
C LYS A 323 -3.56 13.08 21.69
N GLU A 324 -4.75 13.71 21.66
CA GLU A 324 -5.89 13.38 22.52
C GLU A 324 -6.57 12.04 22.16
N ASN A 325 -6.27 11.51 20.98
CA ASN A 325 -6.84 10.29 20.43
C ASN A 325 -5.85 9.10 20.46
N VAL A 326 -4.70 9.27 21.12
CA VAL A 326 -3.66 8.24 21.27
C VAL A 326 -3.47 7.90 22.74
N LEU A 327 -3.56 6.61 23.07
CA LEU A 327 -3.24 6.07 24.39
C LEU A 327 -2.02 5.15 24.32
N GLY A 328 -0.91 5.56 24.93
CA GLY A 328 0.26 4.71 25.13
C GLY A 328 0.16 3.88 26.41
N VAL A 329 0.49 2.59 26.36
CA VAL A 329 0.46 1.71 27.54
C VAL A 329 1.84 1.14 27.78
N LEU A 330 2.43 1.46 28.92
CA LEU A 330 3.71 0.90 29.35
C LEU A 330 3.42 -0.38 30.16
N MET A 331 4.10 -1.48 29.84
CA MET A 331 3.87 -2.77 30.49
C MET A 331 5.18 -3.43 30.93
N PRO A 332 5.88 -2.84 31.92
CA PRO A 332 7.19 -3.32 32.34
C PRO A 332 7.11 -4.70 33.00
N SER A 333 8.09 -5.54 32.70
CA SER A 333 8.35 -6.79 33.42
C SER A 333 9.48 -6.57 34.44
N PRO A 334 9.78 -7.54 35.32
CA PRO A 334 10.95 -7.48 36.19
C PRO A 334 12.29 -7.39 35.43
N HIS A 335 12.31 -7.70 34.13
CA HIS A 335 13.49 -7.59 33.27
C HIS A 335 13.60 -6.25 32.54
N SER A 336 12.54 -5.43 32.54
CA SER A 336 12.52 -4.15 31.85
C SER A 336 13.52 -3.17 32.48
N SER A 337 14.31 -2.51 31.65
CA SER A 337 15.30 -1.54 32.13
C SER A 337 14.62 -0.24 32.58
N ALA A 338 15.20 0.42 33.59
CA ALA A 338 14.72 1.74 34.04
C ALA A 338 14.76 2.77 32.91
N HIS A 339 15.76 2.66 32.03
CA HIS A 339 15.91 3.52 30.86
C HIS A 339 14.76 3.34 29.85
N SER A 340 14.37 2.11 29.53
CA SER A 340 13.25 1.85 28.61
C SER A 340 11.92 2.46 29.10
N ILE A 341 11.66 2.43 30.41
CA ILE A 341 10.49 3.11 31.00
C ILE A 341 10.64 4.63 30.87
N SER A 342 11.82 5.19 31.20
CA SER A 342 12.05 6.64 31.11
C SER A 342 11.97 7.17 29.68
N ASP A 343 12.47 6.41 28.70
CA ASP A 343 12.43 6.73 27.27
C ASP A 343 10.98 6.78 26.77
N ALA A 344 10.17 5.78 27.11
CA ALA A 344 8.76 5.72 26.75
C ALA A 344 7.96 6.89 27.34
N LEU A 345 8.24 7.26 28.59
CA LEU A 345 7.61 8.42 29.23
C LEU A 345 8.08 9.75 28.63
N ALA A 346 9.37 9.86 28.27
CA ALA A 346 9.92 11.04 27.62
C ALA A 346 9.29 11.25 26.23
N LEU A 347 9.22 10.20 25.41
CA LEU A 347 8.51 10.20 24.13
C LEU A 347 7.05 10.65 24.31
N ALA A 348 6.34 10.05 25.26
CA ALA A 348 4.93 10.37 25.50
C ALA A 348 4.74 11.85 25.88
N LYS A 349 5.65 12.40 26.67
CA LYS A 349 5.69 13.83 27.02
C LYS A 349 5.95 14.69 25.79
N ASN A 350 6.90 14.33 24.94
CA ASN A 350 7.24 15.06 23.71
C ASN A 350 6.06 15.10 22.73
N LEU A 351 5.36 13.98 22.57
CA LEU A 351 4.15 13.88 21.73
C LEU A 351 2.89 14.47 22.39
N GLY A 352 2.92 14.66 23.72
CA GLY A 352 1.77 15.13 24.50
C GLY A 352 0.61 14.12 24.57
N ILE A 353 0.90 12.82 24.42
CA ILE A 353 -0.10 11.74 24.46
C ILE A 353 -0.37 11.27 25.88
N LYS A 354 -1.55 10.70 26.11
CA LYS A 354 -1.87 10.08 27.40
C LYS A 354 -1.16 8.74 27.53
N THR A 355 -0.69 8.44 28.75
CA THR A 355 -0.12 7.14 29.08
C THR A 355 -0.71 6.53 30.34
N THR A 356 -0.61 5.22 30.44
CA THR A 356 -0.83 4.45 31.67
C THR A 356 0.22 3.36 31.78
N THR A 357 0.59 3.01 33.00
CA THR A 357 1.58 1.96 33.27
C THR A 357 0.90 0.79 33.98
N ILE A 358 1.05 -0.41 33.43
CA ILE A 358 0.49 -1.66 33.95
C ILE A 358 1.63 -2.69 34.04
N PRO A 359 2.34 -2.79 35.18
CA PRO A 359 3.39 -3.79 35.35
C PRO A 359 2.83 -5.21 35.20
N ILE A 360 3.58 -6.09 34.54
CA ILE A 360 3.13 -7.47 34.25
C ILE A 360 3.70 -8.52 35.21
N GLY A 361 4.52 -8.11 36.18
CA GLY A 361 5.24 -9.03 37.07
C GLY A 361 4.34 -9.99 37.86
N GLU A 362 3.22 -9.49 38.42
CA GLU A 362 2.26 -10.35 39.14
C GLU A 362 1.59 -11.35 38.20
N LEU A 363 1.20 -10.91 37.00
CA LEU A 363 0.60 -11.78 35.99
C LEU A 363 1.59 -12.87 35.56
N MET A 364 2.87 -12.55 35.40
CA MET A 364 3.90 -13.55 35.10
C MET A 364 3.99 -14.61 36.21
N GLN A 365 4.01 -14.19 37.48
CA GLN A 365 4.05 -15.11 38.62
C GLN A 365 2.83 -16.02 38.68
N ASP A 366 1.64 -15.52 38.34
CA ASP A 366 0.42 -16.32 38.27
C ASP A 366 0.50 -17.39 37.15
N TYR A 367 1.10 -17.06 36.00
CA TYR A 367 1.37 -18.05 34.95
C TYR A 367 2.39 -19.10 35.40
N ASP A 368 3.49 -18.67 36.02
CA ASP A 368 4.54 -19.58 36.54
C ASP A 368 3.95 -20.55 37.57
N LYS A 369 3.10 -20.06 38.48
CA LYS A 369 2.38 -20.90 39.45
C LYS A 369 1.43 -21.88 38.78
N THR A 370 0.69 -21.43 37.78
CA THR A 370 -0.31 -22.26 37.08
C THR A 370 0.34 -23.36 36.25
N LEU A 371 1.49 -23.08 35.62
CA LEU A 371 2.21 -24.02 34.77
C LEU A 371 3.30 -24.79 35.52
N GLY A 372 3.58 -24.45 36.77
CA GLY A 372 4.74 -24.91 37.52
C GLY A 372 4.86 -26.44 37.65
N GLU A 373 3.75 -27.14 37.91
CA GLU A 373 3.77 -28.61 37.95
C GLU A 373 4.08 -29.22 36.58
N LEU A 374 3.54 -28.64 35.49
CA LEU A 374 3.75 -29.12 34.13
C LEU A 374 5.18 -28.86 33.63
N PHE A 375 5.78 -27.75 34.05
CA PHE A 375 7.14 -27.33 33.66
C PHE A 375 8.21 -27.75 34.69
N ALA A 376 7.84 -28.59 35.66
CA ALA A 376 8.78 -29.05 36.68
C ALA A 376 9.99 -29.76 36.04
N GLY A 377 11.19 -29.26 36.33
CA GLY A 377 12.45 -29.81 35.81
C GLY A 377 12.86 -29.32 34.42
N THR A 378 12.14 -28.37 33.82
CA THR A 378 12.58 -27.67 32.60
C THR A 378 13.35 -26.39 32.91
N GLU A 379 14.24 -25.97 32.01
CA GLU A 379 14.95 -24.68 32.11
C GLU A 379 14.11 -23.55 31.51
N PHE A 380 14.30 -22.33 32.02
CA PHE A 380 13.72 -21.12 31.45
C PHE A 380 14.16 -20.96 29.98
N GLY A 381 13.24 -20.59 29.10
CA GLY A 381 13.57 -20.34 27.71
C GLY A 381 12.48 -19.61 26.93
N LEU A 382 12.32 -20.01 25.67
CA LEU A 382 11.44 -19.34 24.71
C LEU A 382 9.97 -19.31 25.16
N THR A 383 9.53 -20.25 25.99
CA THR A 383 8.15 -20.30 26.49
C THR A 383 7.87 -19.11 27.40
N GLU A 384 8.72 -18.89 28.40
CA GLU A 384 8.59 -17.84 29.41
C GLU A 384 8.82 -16.45 28.79
N GLU A 385 9.78 -16.33 27.86
CA GLU A 385 9.96 -15.10 27.06
C GLU A 385 8.67 -14.75 26.30
N ASN A 386 8.05 -15.72 25.61
CA ASN A 386 6.81 -15.49 24.86
C ASN A 386 5.58 -15.23 25.75
N LEU A 387 5.53 -15.77 26.98
CA LEU A 387 4.43 -15.51 27.90
C LEU A 387 4.34 -14.01 28.24
N GLN A 388 5.47 -13.33 28.44
CA GLN A 388 5.50 -11.89 28.66
C GLN A 388 4.84 -11.12 27.52
N SER A 389 5.21 -11.42 26.27
CA SER A 389 4.60 -10.79 25.10
C SER A 389 3.10 -11.05 25.01
N ARG A 390 2.63 -12.27 25.32
CA ARG A 390 1.20 -12.61 25.30
C ARG A 390 0.40 -11.92 26.40
N ILE A 391 0.96 -11.78 27.60
CA ILE A 391 0.34 -11.01 28.69
C ILE A 391 0.12 -9.56 28.23
N ARG A 392 1.15 -8.93 27.66
CA ARG A 392 1.06 -7.57 27.11
C ARG A 392 0.00 -7.46 26.03
N GLY A 393 0.01 -8.40 25.08
CA GLY A 393 -0.98 -8.48 24.01
C GLY A 393 -2.41 -8.60 24.54
N ASN A 394 -2.64 -9.39 25.60
CA ASN A 394 -3.95 -9.56 26.22
C ASN A 394 -4.43 -8.27 26.91
N LEU A 395 -3.56 -7.60 27.67
CA LEU A 395 -3.88 -6.33 28.32
C LEU A 395 -4.27 -5.25 27.30
N LEU A 396 -3.52 -5.12 26.21
CA LEU A 396 -3.83 -4.17 25.13
C LEU A 396 -5.17 -4.47 24.46
N MET A 397 -5.45 -5.75 24.17
CA MET A 397 -6.74 -6.17 23.62
C MET A 397 -7.90 -5.92 24.62
N ALA A 398 -7.69 -6.14 25.91
CA ALA A 398 -8.70 -5.85 26.94
C ALA A 398 -9.04 -4.35 26.98
N ILE A 399 -8.03 -3.47 26.88
CA ILE A 399 -8.20 -2.01 26.79
C ILE A 399 -8.95 -1.64 25.51
N SER A 400 -8.51 -2.19 24.36
CA SER A 400 -9.16 -2.00 23.06
C SER A 400 -10.64 -2.37 23.12
N ASN A 401 -10.97 -3.55 23.64
CA ASN A 401 -12.35 -4.02 23.79
C ASN A 401 -13.18 -3.14 24.74
N LYS A 402 -12.58 -2.68 25.85
CA LYS A 402 -13.30 -1.88 26.87
C LYS A 402 -13.66 -0.48 26.38
N PHE A 403 -12.77 0.14 25.61
CA PHE A 403 -12.92 1.55 25.20
C PHE A 403 -13.24 1.73 23.71
N GLY A 404 -13.24 0.65 22.92
CA GLY A 404 -13.46 0.71 21.48
C GLY A 404 -12.30 1.41 20.74
N TYR A 405 -11.07 1.28 21.22
CA TYR A 405 -9.89 1.87 20.57
C TYR A 405 -9.29 0.87 19.60
N LEU A 406 -8.80 1.32 18.44
CA LEU A 406 -8.05 0.46 17.54
C LEU A 406 -6.68 0.15 18.17
N LEU A 407 -6.40 -1.13 18.45
CA LEU A 407 -5.06 -1.55 18.82
C LEU A 407 -4.17 -1.53 17.57
N VAL A 408 -3.08 -0.76 17.60
CA VAL A 408 -2.07 -0.76 16.53
C VAL A 408 -0.82 -1.51 17.01
N SER A 409 -0.32 -2.41 16.17
CA SER A 409 0.91 -3.17 16.45
C SER A 409 2.13 -2.45 15.88
N THR A 410 3.30 -2.78 16.45
CA THR A 410 4.55 -2.04 16.21
C THR A 410 5.64 -2.87 15.53
N GLY A 411 5.32 -4.08 15.06
CA GLY A 411 6.30 -4.93 14.38
C GLY A 411 6.70 -4.36 13.02
N ASN A 412 8.00 -4.30 12.73
CA ASN A 412 8.53 -3.82 11.45
C ASN A 412 8.70 -4.94 10.42
N LYS A 413 9.02 -4.59 9.17
CA LYS A 413 9.16 -5.55 8.06
C LYS A 413 10.25 -6.59 8.31
N SER A 414 11.37 -6.20 8.91
CA SER A 414 12.51 -7.08 9.18
C SER A 414 12.13 -8.17 10.17
N GLU A 415 11.47 -7.80 11.26
CA GLU A 415 10.93 -8.72 12.27
C GLU A 415 9.89 -9.67 11.67
N MET A 416 8.92 -9.13 10.91
CA MET A 416 7.90 -9.95 10.24
C MET A 416 8.48 -10.90 9.19
N ALA A 417 9.54 -10.50 8.50
CA ALA A 417 10.19 -11.31 7.48
C ALA A 417 10.81 -12.57 8.08
N VAL A 418 11.55 -12.44 9.18
CA VAL A 418 12.25 -13.57 9.79
C VAL A 418 11.48 -14.22 10.94
N GLY A 419 10.30 -13.70 11.27
CA GLY A 419 9.43 -14.20 12.33
C GLY A 419 9.97 -13.92 13.72
N TYR A 420 10.72 -12.83 13.90
CA TYR A 420 11.20 -12.33 15.18
C TYR A 420 10.07 -11.59 15.91
N CYS A 421 9.03 -12.35 16.23
CA CYS A 421 7.79 -11.87 16.84
C CYS A 421 7.09 -13.01 17.58
N THR A 422 6.25 -12.66 18.56
CA THR A 422 5.43 -13.60 19.32
C THR A 422 4.00 -13.59 18.82
N LEU A 423 3.53 -14.73 18.29
CA LEU A 423 2.11 -14.92 17.98
C LEU A 423 1.26 -14.69 19.23
N TYR A 424 0.22 -13.87 19.05
CA TYR A 424 -0.72 -13.44 20.09
C TYR A 424 -0.08 -12.55 21.18
N GLY A 425 1.11 -12.01 20.91
CA GLY A 425 1.81 -11.06 21.76
C GLY A 425 2.01 -9.73 21.05
N ASP A 426 3.24 -9.44 20.63
CA ASP A 426 3.60 -8.21 19.89
C ASP A 426 2.87 -8.06 18.53
N MET A 427 2.38 -9.17 17.96
CA MET A 427 1.57 -9.18 16.75
C MET A 427 0.11 -8.75 16.97
N ASN A 428 -0.35 -8.59 18.21
CA ASN A 428 -1.75 -8.22 18.48
C ASN A 428 -2.05 -6.82 17.97
N GLY A 429 -3.13 -6.70 17.20
CA GLY A 429 -3.67 -5.43 16.75
C GLY A 429 -4.70 -5.60 15.66
N GLY A 430 -5.39 -4.51 15.33
CA GLY A 430 -6.22 -4.38 14.14
C GLY A 430 -5.45 -3.85 12.93
N LEU A 431 -4.29 -3.21 13.13
CA LEU A 431 -3.42 -2.71 12.07
C LEU A 431 -1.95 -2.74 12.50
N ALA A 432 -1.06 -3.24 11.63
CA ALA A 432 0.38 -3.16 11.80
C ALA A 432 0.95 -1.99 10.99
N VAL A 433 1.11 -0.85 11.65
CA VAL A 433 1.39 0.44 10.97
C VAL A 433 2.70 0.39 10.17
N ILE A 434 3.73 -0.26 10.69
CA ILE A 434 5.06 -0.28 10.08
C ILE A 434 5.50 -1.67 9.61
N ALA A 435 4.55 -2.60 9.42
CA ALA A 435 4.85 -3.98 9.00
C ALA A 435 5.53 -4.10 7.62
N ASP A 436 5.50 -3.04 6.81
CA ASP A 436 6.21 -2.98 5.53
C ASP A 436 7.39 -1.99 5.52
N VAL A 437 7.81 -1.50 6.69
CA VAL A 437 8.99 -0.62 6.86
C VAL A 437 10.18 -1.46 7.37
N PRO A 438 11.29 -1.58 6.63
CA PRO A 438 12.51 -2.23 7.13
C PRO A 438 13.08 -1.51 8.37
N LYS A 439 13.76 -2.25 9.26
CA LYS A 439 14.32 -1.68 10.51
C LYS A 439 15.29 -0.52 10.23
N THR A 440 16.16 -0.68 9.24
CA THR A 440 17.08 0.38 8.79
C THR A 440 16.32 1.66 8.41
N ARG A 441 15.16 1.51 7.76
CA ARG A 441 14.29 2.63 7.39
C ARG A 441 13.53 3.21 8.58
N VAL A 442 13.15 2.40 9.57
CA VAL A 442 12.58 2.89 10.85
C VAL A 442 13.54 3.89 11.51
N TYR A 443 14.83 3.54 11.63
CA TYR A 443 15.85 4.47 12.16
C TYR A 443 16.00 5.73 11.30
N SER A 444 16.07 5.58 9.97
CA SER A 444 16.17 6.72 9.04
C SER A 444 15.03 7.72 9.21
N ILE A 445 13.78 7.23 9.29
CA ILE A 445 12.59 8.08 9.50
C ILE A 445 12.64 8.77 10.87
N CYS A 446 13.10 8.07 11.93
CA CYS A 446 13.23 8.67 13.25
C CYS A 446 14.26 9.83 13.27
N HIS A 447 15.41 9.64 12.60
CA HIS A 447 16.40 10.71 12.42
C HIS A 447 15.82 11.86 11.60
N TRP A 448 15.13 11.56 10.49
CA TRP A 448 14.47 12.56 9.66
C TRP A 448 13.47 13.40 10.47
N LEU A 449 12.60 12.76 11.26
CA LEU A 449 11.61 13.42 12.14
C LEU A 449 12.24 14.39 13.12
N ASN A 450 13.30 13.97 13.81
CA ASN A 450 14.00 14.83 14.77
C ASN A 450 14.65 16.03 14.06
N ASN A 451 15.25 15.83 12.88
CA ASN A 451 15.92 16.89 12.12
C ASN A 451 14.96 17.86 11.41
N HIS A 452 13.77 17.43 11.02
CA HIS A 452 12.77 18.23 10.28
C HIS A 452 11.69 18.86 11.16
N SER A 453 11.82 18.76 12.48
CA SER A 453 10.93 19.43 13.46
C SER A 453 11.15 20.95 13.49
N GLN A 454 11.10 21.63 12.33
CA GLN A 454 11.37 23.07 12.23
C GLN A 454 10.33 23.96 12.93
N ALA A 455 9.20 23.40 13.38
CA ALA A 455 8.14 24.14 14.07
C ALA A 455 8.30 24.21 15.60
N VAL A 456 9.08 23.32 16.23
CA VAL A 456 9.33 23.34 17.69
C VAL A 456 10.74 22.77 17.96
N PRO A 457 11.62 23.45 18.72
CA PRO A 457 12.99 23.01 19.01
C PRO A 457 13.04 21.88 20.04
N THR A 458 12.25 20.84 19.85
CA THR A 458 12.16 19.68 20.74
C THR A 458 12.22 18.41 19.93
N GLU A 459 13.28 17.65 20.19
CA GLU A 459 13.40 16.22 19.96
C GLU A 459 12.03 15.52 20.13
N ILE A 460 11.52 14.91 19.06
CA ILE A 460 10.25 14.18 19.09
C ILE A 460 10.50 12.80 19.70
N ILE A 461 11.43 12.07 19.09
CA ILE A 461 11.85 10.73 19.53
C ILE A 461 13.13 10.89 20.33
N PRO A 462 13.18 10.46 21.60
CA PRO A 462 14.39 10.61 22.42
C PRO A 462 15.62 9.95 21.77
N GLU A 463 16.76 10.63 21.73
CA GLU A 463 18.00 10.20 21.07
C GLU A 463 18.51 8.87 21.64
N ASN A 464 18.29 8.64 22.93
CA ASN A 464 18.60 7.36 23.57
C ASN A 464 17.82 6.18 22.98
N VAL A 465 16.59 6.40 22.48
CA VAL A 465 15.80 5.37 21.78
C VAL A 465 16.45 4.99 20.45
N ILE A 466 17.08 5.96 19.79
CA ILE A 466 17.68 5.80 18.47
C ILE A 466 19.09 5.19 18.57
N THR A 467 19.86 5.57 19.59
CA THR A 467 21.27 5.16 19.75
C THR A 467 21.46 3.85 20.50
N LYS A 468 20.50 3.44 21.33
CA LYS A 468 20.60 2.17 22.07
C LYS A 468 20.43 0.96 21.16
N ALA A 469 21.05 -0.15 21.57
CA ALA A 469 20.87 -1.42 20.89
C ALA A 469 19.39 -1.88 20.95
N PRO A 470 18.82 -2.36 19.83
CA PRO A 470 17.44 -2.82 19.82
C PRO A 470 17.29 -4.13 20.62
N SER A 471 16.19 -4.22 21.37
CA SER A 471 15.90 -5.32 22.29
C SER A 471 14.41 -5.43 22.61
N ALA A 472 13.93 -6.67 22.77
CA ALA A 472 12.60 -6.99 23.30
C ALA A 472 12.52 -7.05 24.85
N GLU A 473 13.67 -6.99 25.55
CA GLU A 473 13.80 -7.07 27.02
C GLU A 473 12.98 -8.21 27.67
N LEU A 474 12.93 -9.39 27.03
CA LEU A 474 12.24 -10.59 27.54
C LEU A 474 13.08 -11.38 28.54
N ARG A 475 14.40 -11.17 28.53
CA ARG A 475 15.35 -11.72 29.51
C ARG A 475 16.45 -10.69 29.83
N PRO A 476 17.18 -10.83 30.95
CA PRO A 476 18.24 -9.89 31.32
C PRO A 476 19.32 -9.74 30.24
N GLY A 477 19.63 -8.49 29.85
CA GLY A 477 20.71 -8.16 28.92
C GLY A 477 20.48 -8.57 27.46
N GLN A 478 19.26 -8.94 27.08
CA GLN A 478 18.92 -9.35 25.71
C GLN A 478 19.19 -8.23 24.70
N VAL A 479 19.72 -8.59 23.53
CA VAL A 479 19.73 -7.74 22.32
C VAL A 479 19.25 -8.55 21.12
N ASP A 480 18.69 -7.89 20.10
CA ASP A 480 18.16 -8.58 18.93
C ASP A 480 19.25 -9.36 18.16
N GLN A 481 20.49 -8.85 18.21
CA GLN A 481 21.68 -9.47 17.60
C GLN A 481 22.06 -10.82 18.24
N ASP A 482 21.51 -11.18 19.40
CA ASP A 482 21.61 -12.55 19.96
C ASP A 482 21.00 -13.57 18.99
N SER A 483 20.00 -13.15 18.20
CA SER A 483 19.16 -14.02 17.37
C SER A 483 19.16 -13.67 15.88
N LEU A 484 19.57 -12.45 15.52
CA LEU A 484 19.55 -11.92 14.17
C LEU A 484 20.96 -11.45 13.74
N PRO A 485 21.29 -11.48 12.43
CA PRO A 485 22.41 -10.69 11.94
C PRO A 485 22.14 -9.18 12.13
N PRO A 486 23.17 -8.32 12.06
CA PRO A 486 23.00 -6.87 12.03
C PRO A 486 21.95 -6.44 11.00
N TYR A 487 21.14 -5.44 11.35
CA TYR A 487 19.97 -5.07 10.55
C TYR A 487 20.30 -4.52 9.16
N ASP A 488 21.44 -3.87 8.99
CA ASP A 488 21.96 -3.43 7.68
C ASP A 488 22.23 -4.60 6.75
N ILE A 489 22.83 -5.68 7.28
CA ILE A 489 23.05 -6.93 6.54
C ILE A 489 21.72 -7.66 6.30
N LEU A 490 20.88 -7.76 7.34
CA LEU A 490 19.59 -8.44 7.26
C LEU A 490 18.69 -7.81 6.20
N ASP A 491 18.52 -6.49 6.25
CA ASP A 491 17.60 -5.76 5.38
C ASP A 491 18.06 -5.80 3.92
N ASP A 492 19.37 -5.76 3.63
CA ASP A 492 19.88 -5.92 2.26
C ASP A 492 19.63 -7.34 1.72
N ILE A 493 19.85 -8.38 2.53
CA ILE A 493 19.50 -9.76 2.14
C ILE A 493 18.00 -9.88 1.89
N LEU A 494 17.15 -9.31 2.75
CA LEU A 494 15.70 -9.35 2.61
C LEU A 494 15.23 -8.59 1.36
N GLN A 495 15.79 -7.41 1.06
CA GLN A 495 15.52 -6.65 -0.15
C GLN A 495 15.79 -7.51 -1.40
N ARG A 496 16.99 -8.09 -1.49
CA ARG A 496 17.39 -8.93 -2.63
C ARG A 496 16.53 -10.18 -2.79
N LEU A 497 16.20 -10.82 -1.68
CA LEU A 497 15.41 -12.05 -1.67
C LEU A 497 13.93 -11.81 -2.02
N ILE A 498 13.31 -10.80 -1.40
CA ILE A 498 11.86 -10.59 -1.43
C ILE A 498 11.45 -9.73 -2.63
N ASN A 499 12.16 -8.63 -2.85
CA ASN A 499 11.80 -7.61 -3.84
C ASN A 499 12.53 -7.84 -5.17
N ASP A 500 13.81 -8.21 -5.14
CA ASP A 500 14.62 -8.36 -6.37
C ASP A 500 14.61 -9.79 -6.95
N TYR A 501 13.94 -10.74 -6.27
CA TYR A 501 13.83 -12.16 -6.66
C TYR A 501 15.19 -12.86 -6.86
N GLN A 502 16.23 -12.40 -6.17
CA GLN A 502 17.56 -12.99 -6.27
C GLN A 502 17.60 -14.36 -5.56
N SER A 503 18.25 -15.32 -6.20
CA SER A 503 18.58 -16.62 -5.60
C SER A 503 19.66 -16.48 -4.53
N ALA A 504 19.79 -17.47 -3.65
CA ALA A 504 20.85 -17.50 -2.64
C ALA A 504 22.23 -17.24 -3.27
N THR A 505 22.56 -17.95 -4.36
CA THR A 505 23.82 -17.80 -5.10
C THR A 505 24.07 -16.37 -5.59
N GLN A 506 23.04 -15.67 -6.05
CA GLN A 506 23.18 -14.28 -6.48
C GLN A 506 23.44 -13.34 -5.30
N ILE A 507 22.79 -13.59 -4.15
CA ILE A 507 22.99 -12.80 -2.92
C ILE A 507 24.42 -13.01 -2.37
N ILE A 508 24.93 -14.24 -2.40
CA ILE A 508 26.30 -14.56 -1.99
C ILE A 508 27.32 -13.93 -2.94
N ALA A 509 27.07 -14.01 -4.25
CA ALA A 509 27.91 -13.37 -5.26
C ALA A 509 27.93 -11.84 -5.12
N ALA A 510 26.91 -11.24 -4.51
CA ALA A 510 26.86 -9.82 -4.18
C ALA A 510 27.69 -9.45 -2.93
N GLY A 511 28.32 -10.41 -2.25
CA GLY A 511 29.26 -10.17 -1.16
C GLY A 511 28.79 -10.60 0.23
N HIS A 512 27.60 -11.20 0.36
CA HIS A 512 27.10 -11.69 1.64
C HIS A 512 27.68 -13.04 2.05
N ASP A 513 27.89 -13.23 3.35
CA ASP A 513 28.34 -14.51 3.89
C ASP A 513 27.30 -15.61 3.68
N GLN A 514 27.74 -16.78 3.19
CA GLN A 514 26.90 -17.94 2.90
C GLN A 514 26.08 -18.37 4.11
N ALA A 515 26.70 -18.49 5.29
CA ALA A 515 26.02 -19.00 6.47
C ALA A 515 24.94 -18.03 6.95
N VAL A 516 25.17 -16.72 6.81
CA VAL A 516 24.17 -15.69 7.09
C VAL A 516 23.00 -15.77 6.12
N VAL A 517 23.27 -15.81 4.80
CA VAL A 517 22.22 -15.92 3.76
C VAL A 517 21.34 -17.15 3.99
N ASP A 518 21.95 -18.30 4.22
CA ASP A 518 21.25 -19.56 4.45
C ASP A 518 20.37 -19.52 5.70
N ARG A 519 20.88 -18.91 6.76
CA ARG A 519 20.14 -18.68 8.00
C ARG A 519 18.92 -17.79 7.75
N VAL A 520 19.09 -16.65 7.08
CA VAL A 520 17.99 -15.71 6.80
C VAL A 520 16.91 -16.37 5.94
N ILE A 521 17.27 -17.04 4.85
CA ILE A 521 16.31 -17.76 3.99
C ILE A 521 15.49 -18.78 4.80
N LYS A 522 16.16 -19.53 5.68
CA LYS A 522 15.50 -20.53 6.53
C LYS A 522 14.55 -19.88 7.54
N MET A 523 14.92 -18.74 8.11
CA MET A 523 14.05 -17.97 9.01
C MET A 523 12.83 -17.43 8.28
N VAL A 524 13.03 -16.86 7.08
CA VAL A 524 11.93 -16.36 6.23
C VAL A 524 10.93 -17.46 5.91
N ALA A 525 11.40 -18.63 5.47
CA ALA A 525 10.54 -19.76 5.16
C ALA A 525 9.72 -20.23 6.38
N ARG A 526 10.36 -20.33 7.55
CA ARG A 526 9.71 -20.80 8.79
C ARG A 526 8.71 -19.80 9.37
N ALA A 527 8.84 -18.52 9.06
CA ALA A 527 7.99 -17.47 9.60
C ALA A 527 6.63 -17.34 8.88
N GLU A 528 6.37 -18.11 7.82
CA GLU A 528 5.15 -17.98 7.01
C GLU A 528 3.87 -18.18 7.82
N PHE A 529 3.84 -19.15 8.74
CA PHE A 529 2.65 -19.38 9.58
C PHE A 529 2.33 -18.21 10.52
N LYS A 530 3.35 -17.43 10.93
CA LYS A 530 3.17 -16.23 11.76
C LYS A 530 2.59 -15.11 10.92
N ARG A 531 3.21 -14.81 9.76
CA ARG A 531 2.77 -13.75 8.85
C ARG A 531 1.33 -13.90 8.38
N ARG A 532 0.88 -15.14 8.16
CA ARG A 532 -0.50 -15.45 7.76
C ARG A 532 -1.55 -15.09 8.81
N GLN A 533 -1.13 -14.84 10.05
CA GLN A 533 -1.98 -14.42 11.17
C GLN A 533 -1.69 -12.99 11.63
N ALA A 534 -0.78 -12.28 10.94
CA ALA A 534 -0.51 -10.88 11.23
C ALA A 534 -1.74 -10.03 10.88
N PRO A 535 -1.98 -8.93 11.62
CA PRO A 535 -2.96 -7.94 11.20
C PRO A 535 -2.54 -7.31 9.86
N PRO A 536 -3.48 -6.68 9.13
CA PRO A 536 -3.16 -5.93 7.92
C PRO A 536 -2.00 -4.95 8.16
N GLY A 537 -1.05 -4.89 7.23
CA GLY A 537 0.09 -3.98 7.29
C GLY A 537 -0.02 -2.91 6.20
N LEU A 538 0.35 -1.67 6.52
CA LEU A 538 0.38 -0.60 5.51
C LEU A 538 1.53 -0.87 4.52
N LYS A 539 1.19 -1.13 3.26
CA LYS A 539 2.14 -1.41 2.18
C LYS A 539 2.78 -0.12 1.69
N ILE A 540 4.11 -0.10 1.69
CA ILE A 540 4.93 0.99 1.14
C ILE A 540 5.97 0.51 0.13
N THR A 541 6.15 -0.80 -0.01
CA THR A 541 7.10 -1.42 -0.94
C THR A 541 6.39 -2.22 -2.03
N ASP A 542 7.09 -2.55 -3.11
CA ASP A 542 6.54 -3.35 -4.21
C ASP A 542 6.06 -4.74 -3.78
N ARG A 543 6.55 -5.28 -2.67
CA ARG A 543 6.09 -6.57 -2.14
C ARG A 543 5.98 -6.56 -0.62
N ALA A 544 4.75 -6.37 -0.15
CA ALA A 544 4.39 -6.44 1.26
C ALA A 544 3.94 -7.85 1.65
N PHE A 545 4.16 -8.20 2.90
CA PHE A 545 3.57 -9.42 3.48
C PHE A 545 2.06 -9.26 3.62
N GLY A 546 1.29 -10.21 3.08
CA GLY A 546 -0.15 -10.12 2.96
C GLY A 546 -0.60 -10.49 1.54
N THR A 547 -1.40 -9.65 0.91
CA THR A 547 -1.99 -9.88 -0.43
C THR A 547 -0.93 -10.13 -1.52
N GLY A 548 0.18 -9.38 -1.47
CA GLY A 548 1.32 -9.46 -2.40
C GLY A 548 2.33 -10.59 -2.16
N TRP A 549 2.25 -11.27 -1.00
CA TRP A 549 3.16 -12.36 -0.64
C TRP A 549 2.40 -13.67 -0.44
N ARG A 550 2.50 -14.58 -1.42
CA ARG A 550 1.74 -15.83 -1.45
C ARG A 550 2.67 -17.02 -1.38
N MET A 551 3.01 -17.46 -0.18
CA MET A 551 3.84 -18.66 0.05
C MET A 551 3.05 -19.75 0.80
N PRO A 552 3.33 -21.04 0.53
CA PRO A 552 2.72 -22.14 1.28
C PRO A 552 3.25 -22.19 2.72
N ILE A 553 2.34 -22.36 3.70
CA ILE A 553 2.72 -22.59 5.10
C ILE A 553 3.32 -23.99 5.27
N ALA A 554 2.60 -25.02 4.79
CA ALA A 554 3.02 -26.41 4.85
C ALA A 554 3.99 -26.71 3.71
N SER A 555 5.23 -26.27 3.86
CA SER A 555 6.29 -26.42 2.86
C SER A 555 7.59 -26.87 3.49
N ASN A 556 8.23 -27.86 2.86
CA ASN A 556 9.59 -28.29 3.18
C ASN A 556 10.62 -27.77 2.16
N TRP A 557 10.20 -26.89 1.25
CA TRP A 557 11.11 -26.27 0.31
C TRP A 557 12.05 -25.31 1.03
N VAL A 558 13.33 -25.64 1.09
CA VAL A 558 14.38 -24.77 1.60
C VAL A 558 15.28 -24.41 0.42
N ALA A 559 15.22 -23.16 -0.04
CA ALA A 559 15.97 -22.69 -1.21
C ALA A 559 17.51 -22.80 -1.07
N VAL A 560 18.00 -23.06 0.14
CA VAL A 560 19.41 -23.33 0.49
C VAL A 560 19.89 -24.67 -0.09
N ASN A 561 19.00 -25.63 -0.30
CA ASN A 561 19.37 -26.95 -0.82
C ASN A 561 19.48 -26.91 -2.35
N SER A 562 20.64 -26.47 -2.84
CA SER A 562 21.10 -26.69 -4.22
C SER A 562 21.28 -28.19 -4.57
N THR A 563 21.05 -29.10 -3.62
CA THR A 563 21.21 -30.56 -3.74
C THR A 563 20.32 -31.24 -4.78
N TYR A 564 19.42 -30.53 -5.46
CA TYR A 564 18.71 -31.04 -6.63
C TYR A 564 19.51 -30.93 -7.94
N GLN A 565 20.62 -30.18 -7.99
CA GLN A 565 21.49 -30.15 -9.16
C GLN A 565 22.66 -31.13 -9.03
N GLN A 566 22.50 -32.24 -9.77
CA GLN A 566 23.46 -33.26 -10.23
C GLN A 566 23.07 -34.70 -9.85
N LYS A 567 21.82 -35.10 -10.11
CA LYS A 567 21.62 -36.47 -10.64
C LYS A 567 21.70 -36.38 -12.15
N ASN A 568 22.82 -36.82 -12.70
CA ASN A 568 23.05 -37.01 -14.12
C ASN A 568 21.81 -37.63 -14.78
N PHE A 569 21.02 -36.84 -15.50
CA PHE A 569 20.20 -37.39 -16.55
C PHE A 569 21.19 -37.77 -17.66
N PRO A 570 21.35 -39.06 -18.00
CA PRO A 570 22.19 -39.43 -19.13
C PRO A 570 21.63 -38.71 -20.36
N THR A 571 22.48 -37.92 -21.00
CA THR A 571 22.24 -37.39 -22.33
C THR A 571 21.80 -38.55 -23.22
N ALA A 572 20.53 -38.56 -23.60
CA ALA A 572 20.04 -39.48 -24.62
C ALA A 572 20.84 -39.16 -25.88
N SER A 573 21.70 -40.10 -26.28
CA SER A 573 22.32 -40.09 -27.59
C SER A 573 21.22 -40.02 -28.63
N LEU A 574 21.30 -39.01 -29.49
CA LEU A 574 20.55 -38.97 -30.73
C LEU A 574 20.98 -40.17 -31.57
N VAL A 575 20.27 -41.28 -31.42
CA VAL A 575 20.31 -42.38 -32.39
C VAL A 575 19.62 -41.86 -33.64
N SER A 576 20.42 -41.68 -34.69
CA SER A 576 19.98 -41.46 -36.06
C SER A 576 18.97 -42.55 -36.44
N ARG A 577 17.70 -42.18 -36.59
CA ARG A 577 16.71 -42.98 -37.33
C ARG A 577 16.77 -42.59 -38.79
N ASP A 578 17.75 -43.14 -39.49
CA ASP A 578 17.52 -43.59 -40.86
C ASP A 578 16.70 -44.89 -40.77
N GLY A 579 15.60 -44.96 -41.54
CA GLY A 579 15.08 -46.25 -41.98
C GLY A 579 13.64 -46.61 -41.64
N ARG A 580 12.74 -46.19 -42.54
CA ARG A 580 11.65 -46.96 -43.19
C ARG A 580 10.44 -47.49 -42.39
N TYR A 581 9.31 -47.20 -43.04
CA TYR A 581 7.92 -47.70 -42.94
C TYR A 581 7.03 -47.12 -41.86
#